data_AF-A0A956B0V4-F1
#
_entry.id   AF-A0A956B0V4-F1
#
_cell.length_a   1.000
_cell.length_b   1.000
_cell.length_c   1.000
_cell.angle_alpha   90.00
_cell.angle_beta   90.00
_cell.angle_gamma   90.00
#
_symmetry.space_group_name_H-M   'P 1'
#
loop_
_entity.id
_entity.type
_entity.pdbx_description
1 polymer ?
#
loop_
_entity_poly.entity_id
_entity_poly.type
_entity_poly.pdbx_seq_one_letter_code
_entity_poly.pdbx_strand_id
1 'polypeptide(L)'
;MAAVASGWRSIKFIDEARIHVRSGDGGAGLVSFLREKFRPRGGPDGGDGGRGGDVLVVVDGSIATLMDLRYKRTLAAKDGQPGGSKNCSGANGSDCIIPVPIGTQIFQEHEDGTATLVADLDEPDSQVVLARGGIGGKGNAHFVTAARRAPDYAQPGRPGEEGDYRFELKLLADVGLVGFPNAGKSTLVSRISRARPKIADYPFTTLKPNLGVVRVDDMRSYVVADIPGL
;
A
#
# COMPACT_ATOMS: atom_id res chain seq x y z
N MET A 1 -40.98 10.32 -27.19
CA MET A 1 -40.89 9.53 -25.95
C MET A 1 -39.58 8.76 -25.94
N ALA A 2 -38.50 9.37 -25.46
CA ALA A 2 -37.23 8.69 -25.23
C ALA A 2 -36.79 9.04 -23.81
N ALA A 3 -36.83 8.05 -22.93
CA ALA A 3 -36.43 8.18 -21.54
C ALA A 3 -34.90 8.29 -21.48
N VAL A 4 -34.41 9.45 -21.07
CA VAL A 4 -33.02 9.62 -20.66
C VAL A 4 -32.91 9.03 -19.26
N ALA A 5 -32.41 7.79 -19.18
CA ALA A 5 -31.98 7.18 -17.93
C ALA A 5 -30.74 7.93 -17.45
N SER A 6 -30.95 9.00 -16.68
CA SER A 6 -29.91 9.65 -15.89
C SER A 6 -29.44 8.66 -14.85
N GLY A 7 -28.32 7.97 -15.13
CA GLY A 7 -27.65 7.10 -14.18
C GLY A 7 -27.33 7.87 -12.90
N TRP A 8 -27.99 7.49 -11.81
CA TRP A 8 -27.74 8.01 -10.48
C TRP A 8 -26.33 7.58 -10.08
N ARG A 9 -25.36 8.46 -10.27
CA ARG A 9 -24.01 8.30 -9.73
C ARG A 9 -24.12 8.58 -8.23
N SER A 10 -24.52 7.54 -7.48
CA SER A 10 -24.57 7.57 -6.02
C SER A 10 -23.19 7.97 -5.51
N ILE A 11 -23.07 9.18 -4.97
CA ILE A 11 -21.85 9.68 -4.36
C ILE A 11 -21.74 8.98 -3.01
N LYS A 12 -21.21 7.76 -3.04
CA LYS A 12 -20.94 6.92 -1.87
C LYS A 12 -19.81 7.58 -1.09
N PHE A 13 -20.07 7.92 0.18
CA PHE A 13 -19.12 8.60 1.06
C PHE A 13 -18.12 7.59 1.65
N ILE A 14 -17.36 6.97 0.76
CA ILE A 14 -16.22 6.15 1.13
C ILE A 14 -15.03 7.09 1.07
N ASP A 15 -14.27 7.18 2.15
CA ASP A 15 -12.94 7.75 2.02
C ASP A 15 -12.17 6.81 1.09
N GLU A 16 -12.03 7.24 -0.16
CA GLU A 16 -11.40 6.47 -1.23
C GLU A 16 -10.03 7.07 -1.54
N ALA A 17 -9.00 6.22 -1.55
CA ALA A 17 -7.68 6.58 -2.05
C ALA A 17 -7.28 5.60 -3.15
N ARG A 18 -6.70 6.11 -4.24
CA ARG A 18 -6.11 5.30 -5.29
C ARG A 18 -4.62 5.54 -5.31
N ILE A 19 -3.87 4.46 -5.24
CA ILE A 19 -2.41 4.52 -5.24
C ILE A 19 -1.85 3.46 -6.19
N HIS A 20 -0.80 3.85 -6.88
CA HIS A 20 0.04 2.91 -7.60
C HIS A 20 1.10 2.36 -6.65
N VAL A 21 1.22 1.04 -6.58
CA VAL A 21 2.15 0.35 -5.68
C VAL A 21 3.20 -0.37 -6.51
N ARG A 22 4.48 -0.22 -6.15
CA ARG A 22 5.58 -0.98 -6.74
C ARG A 22 6.46 -1.58 -5.65
N SER A 23 6.59 -2.89 -5.62
CA SER A 23 7.58 -3.56 -4.75
C SER A 23 8.99 -3.44 -5.33
N GLY A 24 10.00 -3.72 -4.51
CA GLY A 24 11.38 -3.62 -4.94
C GLY A 24 11.76 -4.75 -5.90
N ASP A 25 12.60 -4.46 -6.88
CA ASP A 25 13.18 -5.47 -7.74
C ASP A 25 14.26 -6.27 -6.99
N GLY A 26 14.45 -7.53 -7.38
CA GLY A 26 15.57 -8.33 -6.88
C GLY A 26 16.90 -7.82 -7.44
N GLY A 27 17.94 -7.81 -6.61
CA GLY A 27 19.29 -7.51 -7.06
C GLY A 27 19.84 -8.59 -8.00
N ALA A 28 20.70 -8.22 -8.94
CA ALA A 28 21.34 -9.19 -9.84
C ALA A 28 22.46 -9.96 -9.13
N GLY A 29 22.59 -11.25 -9.43
CA GLY A 29 23.76 -12.03 -9.04
C GLY A 29 24.98 -11.64 -9.88
N LEU A 30 26.18 -11.71 -9.29
CA LEU A 30 27.41 -11.33 -9.98
C LEU A 30 28.12 -12.54 -10.59
N VAL A 31 28.73 -12.34 -11.76
CA VAL A 31 29.77 -13.23 -12.28
C VAL A 31 31.12 -12.65 -11.88
N SER A 32 31.82 -13.30 -10.95
CA SER A 32 33.16 -12.89 -10.53
C SER A 32 34.05 -14.10 -10.30
N PHE A 33 35.36 -13.90 -10.44
CA PHE A 33 36.37 -14.90 -10.13
C PHE A 33 37.43 -14.30 -9.22
N LEU A 34 37.84 -15.06 -8.21
CA LEU A 34 38.84 -14.62 -7.25
C LEU A 34 40.19 -14.40 -7.96
N ARG A 35 40.79 -13.22 -7.77
CA ARG A 35 42.11 -12.87 -8.30
C ARG A 35 43.07 -12.52 -7.17
N GLU A 36 44.08 -13.36 -6.98
CA GLU A 36 45.15 -13.14 -6.00
C GLU A 36 46.52 -13.29 -6.67
N LYS A 37 47.52 -12.57 -6.15
CA LYS A 37 48.87 -12.49 -6.74
C LYS A 37 49.54 -13.85 -6.93
N PHE A 38 49.25 -14.82 -6.07
CA PHE A 38 49.80 -16.18 -6.12
C PHE A 38 48.77 -17.24 -6.57
N ARG A 39 47.57 -16.81 -6.99
CA ARG A 39 46.49 -17.69 -7.45
C ARG A 39 45.86 -17.13 -8.73
N PRO A 40 46.51 -17.32 -9.89
CA PRO A 40 46.06 -16.74 -11.16
C PRO A 40 44.72 -17.30 -11.67
N ARG A 41 44.30 -18.47 -11.20
CA ARG A 41 42.99 -19.09 -11.49
C ARG A 41 42.23 -19.38 -10.20
N GLY A 42 41.76 -18.33 -9.53
CA GLY A 42 40.84 -18.49 -8.40
C GLY A 42 39.49 -19.04 -8.84
N GLY A 43 38.77 -19.62 -7.89
CA GLY A 43 37.41 -20.11 -8.15
C GLY A 43 36.42 -18.97 -8.35
N PRO A 44 35.19 -19.28 -8.82
CA PRO A 44 34.06 -18.36 -8.80
C PRO A 44 33.86 -17.72 -7.43
N ASP A 45 33.68 -16.41 -7.39
CA ASP A 45 33.47 -15.63 -6.17
C ASP A 45 32.39 -14.55 -6.31
N GLY A 46 31.49 -14.68 -7.29
CA GLY A 46 30.36 -13.77 -7.45
C GLY A 46 29.24 -14.11 -6.47
N GLY A 47 28.87 -13.14 -5.65
CA GLY A 47 27.78 -13.25 -4.68
C GLY A 47 26.39 -13.11 -5.30
N ASP A 48 25.39 -13.47 -4.49
CA ASP A 48 23.98 -13.38 -4.84
C ASP A 48 23.46 -11.95 -4.67
N GLY A 49 22.46 -11.54 -5.46
CA GLY A 49 21.75 -10.29 -5.27
C GLY A 49 20.77 -10.36 -4.10
N GLY A 50 20.53 -9.23 -3.46
CA GLY A 50 19.55 -9.10 -2.38
C GLY A 50 18.11 -9.20 -2.89
N ARG A 51 17.18 -9.52 -1.99
CA ARG A 51 15.73 -9.49 -2.27
C ARG A 51 15.26 -8.03 -2.34
N GLY A 52 14.31 -7.73 -3.23
CA GLY A 52 13.57 -6.46 -3.17
C GLY A 52 12.64 -6.40 -1.96
N GLY A 53 12.36 -5.18 -1.50
CA GLY A 53 11.43 -4.95 -0.39
C GLY A 53 9.98 -5.19 -0.79
N ASP A 54 9.18 -5.64 0.16
CA ASP A 54 7.73 -5.82 0.02
C ASP A 54 6.97 -4.50 0.20
N VAL A 55 5.74 -4.44 -0.31
CA VAL A 55 4.79 -3.40 0.08
C VAL A 55 3.71 -4.00 0.97
N LEU A 56 3.67 -3.52 2.20
CA LEU A 56 2.81 -4.00 3.28
C LEU A 56 1.79 -2.93 3.61
N VAL A 57 0.55 -3.34 3.81
CA VAL A 57 -0.48 -2.52 4.43
C VAL A 57 -0.68 -3.01 5.85
N VAL A 58 -0.68 -2.09 6.80
CA VAL A 58 -0.80 -2.40 8.23
C VAL A 58 -1.89 -1.51 8.83
N VAL A 59 -2.78 -2.12 9.61
CA VAL A 59 -3.79 -1.36 10.36
C VAL A 59 -3.12 -0.59 11.49
N ASP A 60 -3.38 0.71 11.56
CA ASP A 60 -2.94 1.59 12.62
C ASP A 60 -4.17 2.30 13.21
N GLY A 61 -4.51 1.97 14.46
CA GLY A 61 -5.66 2.53 15.17
C GLY A 61 -5.52 4.02 15.51
N SER A 62 -4.35 4.62 15.33
CA SER A 62 -4.16 6.07 15.48
C SER A 62 -4.62 6.87 14.24
N ILE A 63 -4.81 6.18 13.10
CA ILE A 63 -5.22 6.78 11.84
C ILE A 63 -6.72 6.54 11.64
N ALA A 64 -7.48 7.62 11.44
CA ALA A 64 -8.93 7.53 11.23
C ALA A 64 -9.37 7.81 9.78
N THR A 65 -8.48 8.29 8.91
CA THR A 65 -8.82 8.64 7.52
C THR A 65 -7.76 8.19 6.53
N LEU A 66 -8.14 8.00 5.27
CA LEU A 66 -7.24 7.68 4.15
C LEU A 66 -6.73 8.94 3.43
N MET A 67 -6.96 10.13 4.01
CA MET A 67 -6.58 11.41 3.39
C MET A 67 -5.09 11.49 3.04
N ASP A 68 -4.22 10.95 3.89
CA ASP A 68 -2.76 11.02 3.68
C ASP A 68 -2.31 10.19 2.48
N LEU A 69 -3.03 9.11 2.16
CA LEU A 69 -2.77 8.30 0.96
C LEU A 69 -3.17 9.03 -0.32
N ARG A 70 -4.17 9.92 -0.28
CA ARG A 70 -4.59 10.69 -1.46
C ARG A 70 -3.49 11.61 -2.00
N TYR A 71 -2.58 12.06 -1.14
CA TYR A 71 -1.46 12.91 -1.55
C TYR A 71 -0.29 12.11 -2.15
N LYS A 72 -0.21 10.80 -1.88
CA LYS A 72 0.86 9.93 -2.35
C LYS A 72 0.37 9.07 -3.51
N ARG A 73 0.54 9.55 -4.74
CA ARG A 73 0.10 8.83 -5.95
C ARG A 73 0.83 7.51 -6.19
N THR A 74 2.10 7.42 -5.77
CA THR A 74 2.94 6.24 -5.98
C THR A 74 3.68 5.92 -4.70
N LEU A 75 3.60 4.67 -4.28
CA LEU A 75 4.33 4.13 -3.13
C LEU A 75 5.21 2.97 -3.60
N ALA A 76 6.50 3.06 -3.30
CA ALA A 76 7.47 2.08 -3.76
C ALA A 76 8.38 1.58 -2.63
N ALA A 77 8.61 0.27 -2.59
CA ALA A 77 9.64 -0.33 -1.77
C ALA A 77 11.03 -0.17 -2.42
N LYS A 78 12.09 -0.50 -1.68
CA LYS A 78 13.46 -0.41 -2.21
C LYS A 78 13.86 -1.68 -2.92
N ASP A 79 14.64 -1.54 -3.98
CA ASP A 79 15.24 -2.67 -4.70
C ASP A 79 16.35 -3.33 -3.87
N GLY A 80 16.55 -4.63 -4.11
CA GLY A 80 17.68 -5.38 -3.60
C GLY A 80 18.99 -4.95 -4.28
N GLN A 81 20.07 -4.92 -3.53
CA GLN A 81 21.38 -4.57 -4.08
C GLN A 81 21.97 -5.73 -4.89
N PRO A 82 22.77 -5.45 -5.93
CA PRO A 82 23.45 -6.50 -6.68
C PRO A 82 24.49 -7.22 -5.82
N GLY A 83 24.80 -8.46 -6.19
CA GLY A 83 25.90 -9.22 -5.62
C GLY A 83 27.26 -8.57 -5.93
N GLY A 84 28.21 -8.76 -5.03
CA GLY A 84 29.59 -8.30 -5.12
C GLY A 84 30.57 -9.44 -5.39
N SER A 85 31.84 -9.08 -5.59
CA SER A 85 32.95 -10.04 -5.65
C SER A 85 33.25 -10.59 -4.24
N LYS A 86 34.13 -11.59 -4.16
CA LYS A 86 34.55 -12.22 -2.89
C LYS A 86 33.39 -12.85 -2.10
N ASN A 87 32.41 -13.42 -2.81
CA ASN A 87 31.19 -14.00 -2.26
C ASN A 87 30.37 -13.00 -1.43
N CYS A 88 30.44 -11.71 -1.76
CA CYS A 88 29.66 -10.69 -1.08
C CYS A 88 28.23 -10.68 -1.63
N SER A 89 27.24 -11.07 -0.83
CA SER A 89 25.83 -10.97 -1.24
C SER A 89 25.31 -9.54 -1.09
N GLY A 90 24.42 -9.13 -2.00
CA GLY A 90 23.76 -7.85 -1.95
C GLY A 90 22.79 -7.73 -0.78
N ALA A 91 22.67 -6.52 -0.23
CA ALA A 91 21.70 -6.22 0.82
C ALA A 91 20.26 -6.28 0.29
N ASN A 92 19.33 -6.71 1.15
CA ASN A 92 17.91 -6.67 0.84
C ASN A 92 17.40 -5.23 0.81
N GLY A 93 16.43 -4.97 -0.07
CA GLY A 93 15.67 -3.74 -0.09
C GLY A 93 14.78 -3.62 1.15
N SER A 94 14.61 -2.39 1.64
CA SER A 94 13.67 -2.09 2.72
C SER A 94 12.22 -2.09 2.22
N ASP A 95 11.34 -2.66 3.03
CA ASP A 95 9.90 -2.71 2.76
C ASP A 95 9.26 -1.31 2.82
N CYS A 96 8.16 -1.14 2.10
CA CYS A 96 7.29 0.03 2.20
C CYS A 96 6.06 -0.33 3.03
N ILE A 97 5.88 0.35 4.16
CA ILE A 97 4.74 0.15 5.05
C ILE A 97 3.72 1.27 4.81
N ILE A 98 2.49 0.87 4.52
CA ILE A 98 1.35 1.74 4.26
C ILE A 98 0.39 1.60 5.45
N PRO A 99 0.40 2.55 6.41
CA PRO A 99 -0.50 2.47 7.55
C PRO A 99 -1.91 2.93 7.12
N VAL A 100 -2.93 2.20 7.55
CA VAL A 100 -4.34 2.46 7.20
C VAL A 100 -5.25 2.35 8.43
N PRO A 101 -6.40 3.04 8.45
CA PRO A 101 -7.40 2.86 9.50
C PRO A 101 -7.98 1.44 9.53
N ILE A 102 -8.48 1.04 10.68
CA ILE A 102 -9.31 -0.16 10.82
C ILE A 102 -10.59 -0.03 9.99
N GLY A 103 -11.06 -1.13 9.39
CA GLY A 103 -12.20 -1.16 8.46
C GLY A 103 -11.85 -0.73 7.03
N THR A 104 -10.57 -0.70 6.67
CA THR A 104 -10.12 -0.41 5.30
C THR A 104 -10.24 -1.65 4.42
N GLN A 105 -10.99 -1.52 3.33
CA GLN A 105 -11.02 -2.48 2.23
C GLN A 105 -10.03 -2.09 1.15
N ILE A 106 -9.38 -3.09 0.55
CA ILE A 106 -8.40 -2.89 -0.50
C ILE A 106 -8.85 -3.66 -1.74
N PHE A 107 -8.99 -2.94 -2.84
CA PHE A 107 -9.34 -3.47 -4.14
C PHE A 107 -8.17 -3.28 -5.10
N GLN A 108 -7.84 -4.30 -5.88
CA GLN A 108 -6.93 -4.16 -7.01
C GLN A 108 -7.74 -3.72 -8.23
N GLU A 109 -7.33 -2.62 -8.86
CA GLU A 109 -7.94 -2.14 -10.11
C GLU A 109 -7.23 -2.81 -11.30
N HIS A 110 -8.01 -3.44 -12.18
CA HIS A 110 -7.50 -4.07 -13.41
C HIS A 110 -7.70 -3.15 -14.61
N GLU A 111 -6.91 -3.34 -15.66
CA GLU A 111 -6.97 -2.55 -16.90
C GLU A 111 -8.37 -2.59 -17.56
N ASP A 112 -9.10 -3.70 -17.39
CA ASP A 112 -10.46 -3.90 -17.90
C ASP A 112 -11.53 -3.08 -17.14
N GLY A 113 -11.13 -2.29 -16.15
CA GLY A 113 -12.02 -1.48 -15.31
C GLY A 113 -12.75 -2.26 -14.22
N THR A 114 -12.44 -3.55 -14.06
CA THR A 114 -12.92 -4.38 -12.96
C THR A 114 -12.07 -4.18 -11.71
N ALA A 115 -12.67 -4.38 -10.53
CA ALA A 115 -11.97 -4.27 -9.26
C ALA A 115 -12.18 -5.55 -8.44
N THR A 116 -11.10 -6.18 -7.98
CA THR A 116 -11.15 -7.38 -7.14
C THR A 116 -10.79 -7.03 -5.71
N LEU A 117 -11.62 -7.44 -4.75
CA LEU A 117 -11.30 -7.28 -3.32
C LEU A 117 -10.09 -8.17 -2.98
N VAL A 118 -9.00 -7.53 -2.54
CA VAL A 118 -7.75 -8.19 -2.13
C VAL A 118 -7.77 -8.49 -0.64
N ALA A 119 -8.20 -7.51 0.16
CA ALA A 119 -8.22 -7.62 1.61
C ALA A 119 -9.30 -6.74 2.23
N ASP A 120 -9.78 -7.17 3.39
CA ASP A 120 -10.68 -6.44 4.28
C ASP A 120 -10.00 -6.44 5.65
N LEU A 121 -9.60 -5.25 6.11
CA LEU A 121 -8.78 -5.11 7.32
C LEU A 121 -9.66 -4.61 8.47
N ASP A 122 -10.40 -5.52 9.10
CA ASP A 122 -11.40 -5.24 10.14
C ASP A 122 -10.91 -5.46 11.58
N GLU A 123 -9.79 -6.18 11.76
CA GLU A 123 -9.17 -6.40 13.06
C GLU A 123 -7.98 -5.45 13.32
N PRO A 124 -7.76 -5.00 14.57
CA PRO A 124 -6.55 -4.27 14.95
C PRO A 124 -5.29 -5.08 14.63
N ASP A 125 -4.20 -4.40 14.28
CA ASP A 125 -2.89 -5.00 13.94
C ASP A 125 -2.90 -5.95 12.72
N SER A 126 -4.01 -6.01 11.97
CA SER A 126 -4.07 -6.75 10.71
C SER A 126 -3.06 -6.19 9.71
N GLN A 127 -2.43 -7.09 8.96
CA GLN A 127 -1.50 -6.73 7.90
C GLN A 127 -1.69 -7.59 6.66
N VAL A 128 -1.43 -7.02 5.50
CA VAL A 128 -1.45 -7.73 4.22
C VAL A 128 -0.30 -7.26 3.34
N VAL A 129 0.31 -8.21 2.63
CA VAL A 129 1.30 -7.91 1.58
C VAL A 129 0.53 -7.60 0.30
N LEU A 130 0.64 -6.37 -0.19
CA LEU A 130 0.02 -5.97 -1.46
C LEU A 130 0.84 -6.35 -2.67
N ALA A 131 2.16 -6.16 -2.59
CA ALA A 131 3.08 -6.46 -3.67
C ALA A 131 4.36 -7.09 -3.09
N ARG A 132 4.72 -8.27 -3.60
CA ARG A 132 5.91 -9.00 -3.18
C ARG A 132 7.14 -8.52 -3.94
N GLY A 133 8.18 -8.20 -3.19
CA GLY A 133 9.50 -7.86 -3.69
C GLY A 133 10.13 -9.01 -4.48
N GLY A 134 10.82 -8.62 -5.54
CA GLY A 134 11.52 -9.50 -6.46
C GLY A 134 12.59 -10.34 -5.77
N ILE A 135 12.75 -11.56 -6.25
CA ILE A 135 13.76 -12.50 -5.74
C ILE A 135 15.13 -12.11 -6.27
N GLY A 136 16.13 -12.05 -5.39
CA GLY A 136 17.52 -11.81 -5.76
C GLY A 136 18.09 -12.90 -6.68
N GLY A 137 18.90 -12.48 -7.64
CA GLY A 137 19.57 -13.36 -8.60
C GLY A 137 20.77 -14.06 -7.98
N LYS A 138 20.99 -15.32 -8.36
CA LYS A 138 22.12 -16.12 -7.88
C LYS A 138 23.42 -15.78 -8.60
N GLY A 139 24.50 -15.58 -7.88
CA GLY A 139 25.85 -15.36 -8.41
C GLY A 139 26.46 -16.64 -8.99
N ASN A 140 27.57 -16.50 -9.70
CA ASN A 140 28.21 -17.66 -10.34
C ASN A 140 28.79 -18.68 -9.33
N ALA A 141 29.10 -18.24 -8.10
CA ALA A 141 29.52 -19.13 -7.01
C ALA A 141 28.44 -20.16 -6.64
N HIS A 142 27.16 -19.82 -6.77
CA HIS A 142 26.05 -20.71 -6.46
C HIS A 142 25.92 -21.87 -7.47
N PHE A 143 26.44 -21.72 -8.70
CA PHE A 143 26.33 -22.74 -9.77
C PHE A 143 27.51 -23.72 -9.81
N VAL A 144 28.41 -23.66 -8.84
CA VAL A 144 29.57 -24.55 -8.78
C VAL A 144 29.10 -25.98 -8.51
N THR A 145 29.49 -26.89 -9.40
CA THR A 145 29.24 -28.33 -9.27
C THR A 145 30.53 -29.12 -9.54
N ALA A 146 30.55 -30.41 -9.19
CA ALA A 146 31.71 -31.27 -9.45
C ALA A 146 32.09 -31.30 -10.95
N ALA A 147 31.09 -31.25 -11.84
CA ALA A 147 31.26 -31.20 -13.29
C ALA A 147 31.57 -29.79 -13.84
N ARG A 148 31.06 -28.73 -13.21
CA ARG A 148 31.27 -27.33 -13.63
C ARG A 148 31.85 -26.50 -12.49
N ARG A 149 33.19 -26.46 -12.44
CA ARG A 149 33.93 -25.74 -11.37
C ARG A 149 34.10 -24.23 -11.61
N ALA A 150 33.86 -23.75 -12.83
CA ALA A 150 33.98 -22.35 -13.19
C ALA A 150 32.76 -21.87 -14.01
N PRO A 151 31.58 -21.74 -13.39
CA PRO A 151 30.43 -21.11 -14.04
C PRO A 151 30.73 -19.65 -14.37
N ASP A 152 30.38 -19.26 -15.58
CA ASP A 152 30.57 -17.96 -16.21
C ASP A 152 29.23 -17.20 -16.37
N TYR A 153 28.18 -17.66 -15.69
CA TYR A 153 26.86 -17.08 -15.72
C TYR A 153 26.34 -16.85 -14.30
N ALA A 154 25.46 -15.86 -14.17
CA ALA A 154 24.71 -15.54 -12.97
C ALA A 154 23.23 -15.35 -13.37
N GLN A 155 22.34 -15.45 -12.40
CA GLN A 155 20.93 -15.14 -12.61
C GLN A 155 20.69 -13.64 -12.38
N PRO A 156 19.90 -12.97 -13.24
CA PRO A 156 19.39 -11.65 -12.92
C PRO A 156 18.43 -11.74 -11.73
N GLY A 157 18.23 -10.62 -11.03
CA GLY A 157 17.14 -10.51 -10.09
C GLY A 157 15.80 -10.49 -10.81
N ARG A 158 14.75 -10.97 -10.15
CA ARG A 158 13.39 -10.92 -10.69
C ARG A 158 12.77 -9.54 -10.45
N PRO A 159 11.93 -9.06 -11.37
CA PRO A 159 11.15 -7.86 -11.11
C PRO A 159 10.23 -8.07 -9.92
N GLY A 160 9.98 -7.00 -9.16
CA GLY A 160 8.94 -6.95 -8.15
C GLY A 160 7.54 -6.93 -8.78
N GLU A 161 6.53 -7.20 -7.96
CA GLU A 161 5.14 -6.97 -8.31
C GLU A 161 4.81 -5.46 -8.28
N GLU A 162 3.92 -5.05 -9.19
CA GLU A 162 3.35 -3.70 -9.25
C GLU A 162 1.86 -3.76 -9.57
N GLY A 163 1.10 -2.73 -9.19
CA GLY A 163 -0.33 -2.67 -9.46
C GLY A 163 -1.00 -1.42 -8.92
N ASP A 164 -2.19 -1.14 -9.43
CA ASP A 164 -3.06 -0.07 -8.96
C ASP A 164 -4.05 -0.59 -7.93
N TYR A 165 -4.12 0.08 -6.78
CA TYR A 165 -4.96 -0.31 -5.67
C TYR A 165 -5.87 0.85 -5.25
N ARG A 166 -7.12 0.51 -5.01
CA ARG A 166 -8.14 1.39 -4.44
C ARG A 166 -8.44 0.97 -3.01
N PHE A 167 -8.25 1.90 -2.09
CA PHE A 167 -8.54 1.76 -0.68
C PHE A 167 -9.87 2.41 -0.39
N GLU A 168 -10.71 1.73 0.36
CA GLU A 168 -12.07 2.15 0.70
C GLU A 168 -12.28 1.97 2.21
N LEU A 169 -12.45 3.07 2.94
CA LEU A 169 -12.75 2.99 4.37
C LEU A 169 -14.24 2.79 4.61
N LYS A 170 -14.60 1.70 5.30
CA LYS A 170 -15.95 1.49 5.84
C LYS A 170 -16.16 2.40 7.06
N LEU A 171 -16.47 3.67 6.81
CA LEU A 171 -16.68 4.66 7.87
C LEU A 171 -17.95 4.39 8.68
N LEU A 172 -17.81 4.18 9.99
CA LEU A 172 -18.79 4.62 11.00
C LEU A 172 -18.17 5.84 11.70
N ALA A 173 -18.92 6.92 11.85
CA ALA A 173 -18.37 8.14 12.44
C ALA A 173 -17.87 7.92 13.87
N ASP A 174 -16.70 8.45 14.20
CA ASP A 174 -16.07 8.33 15.52
C ASP A 174 -16.83 9.09 16.60
N VAL A 175 -17.46 10.21 16.23
CA VAL A 175 -18.19 11.10 17.14
C VAL A 175 -19.56 11.44 16.57
N GLY A 176 -20.62 11.15 17.32
CA GLY A 176 -21.99 11.56 17.00
C GLY A 176 -22.40 12.82 17.79
N LEU A 177 -22.78 13.89 17.10
CA LEU A 177 -23.42 15.05 17.71
C LEU A 177 -24.92 14.79 17.88
N VAL A 178 -25.35 14.78 19.14
CA VAL A 178 -26.75 14.64 19.53
C VAL A 178 -27.23 15.95 20.14
N GLY A 179 -28.43 16.38 19.77
CA GLY A 179 -29.01 17.63 20.24
C GLY A 179 -30.26 18.03 19.46
N PHE A 180 -30.98 19.00 20.01
CA PHE A 180 -32.23 19.50 19.45
C PHE A 180 -32.08 20.00 18.00
N PRO A 181 -33.16 19.95 17.19
CA PRO A 181 -33.20 20.65 15.91
C PRO A 181 -32.77 22.11 16.07
N ASN A 182 -32.00 22.62 15.11
CA ASN A 182 -31.47 24.00 15.11
C ASN A 182 -30.49 24.36 16.23
N ALA A 183 -29.95 23.41 17.00
CA ALA A 183 -28.90 23.65 18.00
C ALA A 183 -27.53 24.05 17.39
N GLY A 184 -27.47 24.28 16.07
CA GLY A 184 -26.23 24.63 15.37
C GLY A 184 -25.30 23.45 15.07
N LYS A 185 -25.77 22.20 15.21
CA LYS A 185 -24.95 20.98 14.99
C LYS A 185 -24.29 20.96 13.61
N SER A 186 -25.07 21.17 12.55
CA SER A 186 -24.55 21.20 11.17
C SER A 186 -23.58 22.36 10.93
N THR A 187 -23.78 23.50 11.61
CA THR A 187 -22.87 24.65 11.58
C THR A 187 -21.56 24.38 12.31
N LEU A 188 -21.60 23.62 13.40
CA LEU A 188 -20.40 23.19 14.11
C LEU A 188 -19.57 22.25 13.22
N VAL A 189 -20.19 21.21 12.67
CA VAL A 189 -19.53 20.26 11.75
C VAL A 189 -18.88 20.97 10.57
N SER A 190 -19.55 21.96 9.97
CA SER A 190 -19.00 22.70 8.83
C SER A 190 -17.82 23.59 9.16
N ARG A 191 -17.71 24.08 10.40
CA ARG A 191 -16.58 24.90 10.84
C ARG A 191 -15.37 24.10 11.29
N ILE A 192 -15.59 22.95 11.93
CA ILE A 192 -14.49 22.10 12.43
C ILE A 192 -13.93 21.17 11.36
N SER A 193 -14.68 20.93 10.28
CA SER A 193 -14.26 20.05 9.19
C SER A 193 -13.33 20.78 8.21
N ARG A 194 -12.17 20.17 7.92
CA ARG A 194 -11.26 20.67 6.85
C ARG A 194 -11.79 20.36 5.44
N ALA A 195 -12.62 19.33 5.32
CA ALA A 195 -13.33 19.00 4.08
C ALA A 195 -14.74 19.61 4.11
N ARG A 196 -15.32 19.97 2.96
CA ARG A 196 -16.74 20.34 2.92
C ARG A 196 -17.58 19.20 3.49
N PRO A 197 -18.44 19.45 4.50
CA PRO A 197 -19.36 18.45 5.00
C PRO A 197 -20.15 17.88 3.85
N LYS A 198 -20.26 16.56 3.81
CA LYS A 198 -20.88 15.85 2.70
C LYS A 198 -21.85 14.84 3.28
N ILE A 199 -22.93 14.67 2.54
CA ILE A 199 -24.07 13.85 2.93
C ILE A 199 -23.73 12.40 2.60
N ALA A 200 -23.85 11.50 3.59
CA ALA A 200 -23.60 10.08 3.40
C ALA A 200 -24.89 9.26 3.44
N ASP A 201 -25.00 8.28 2.55
CA ASP A 201 -26.13 7.36 2.45
C ASP A 201 -25.77 6.03 3.13
N TYR A 202 -26.15 5.90 4.40
CA TYR A 202 -25.98 4.66 5.16
C TYR A 202 -27.19 3.73 4.96
N PRO A 203 -26.98 2.42 4.73
CA PRO A 203 -28.06 1.46 4.43
C PRO A 203 -29.03 1.19 5.59
N PHE A 204 -28.79 1.75 6.78
CA PHE A 204 -29.60 1.54 7.98
C PHE A 204 -30.18 2.84 8.58
N THR A 205 -29.99 3.99 7.94
CA THR A 205 -30.49 5.29 8.42
C THR A 205 -31.59 5.82 7.53
N THR A 206 -32.72 6.23 8.10
CA THR A 206 -33.79 6.95 7.37
C THR A 206 -33.43 8.40 7.08
N LEU A 207 -32.47 8.97 7.83
CA LEU A 207 -32.00 10.34 7.71
C LEU A 207 -30.52 10.34 7.35
N LYS A 208 -30.16 11.08 6.30
CA LYS A 208 -28.77 11.19 5.82
C LYS A 208 -27.95 12.06 6.79
N PRO A 209 -26.96 11.53 7.53
CA PRO A 209 -26.18 12.33 8.44
C PRO A 209 -25.23 13.29 7.70
N ASN A 210 -24.95 14.44 8.32
CA ASN A 210 -23.89 15.34 7.84
C ASN A 210 -22.57 14.92 8.48
N LEU A 211 -21.60 14.50 7.67
CA LEU A 211 -20.27 14.10 8.13
C LEU A 211 -19.26 15.21 7.91
N GLY A 212 -18.32 15.35 8.84
CA GLY A 212 -17.14 16.23 8.75
C GLY A 212 -15.88 15.51 9.22
N VAL A 213 -14.75 15.81 8.58
CA VAL A 213 -13.43 15.28 8.96
C VAL A 213 -12.67 16.36 9.71
N VAL A 214 -12.39 16.09 10.98
CA VAL A 214 -11.64 16.98 11.86
C VAL A 214 -10.21 16.49 11.92
N ARG A 215 -9.25 17.38 11.65
CA ARG A 215 -7.82 17.09 11.77
C ARG A 215 -7.26 17.82 13.00
N VAL A 216 -6.69 17.05 13.93
CA VAL A 216 -6.08 17.57 15.17
C VAL A 216 -4.62 17.91 14.91
N ASP A 217 -3.87 17.04 14.23
CA ASP A 217 -2.49 17.26 13.79
C ASP A 217 -2.18 16.50 12.49
N ASP A 218 -0.91 16.29 12.14
CA ASP A 218 -0.51 15.64 10.89
C ASP A 218 -0.84 14.16 10.80
N MET A 219 -1.06 13.48 11.92
CA MET A 219 -1.32 12.03 11.98
C MET A 219 -2.68 11.70 12.61
N ARG A 220 -3.29 12.63 13.34
CA ARG A 220 -4.55 12.43 14.07
C ARG A 220 -5.70 13.19 13.41
N SER A 221 -6.67 12.42 12.96
CA SER A 221 -7.97 12.89 12.46
C SER A 221 -9.10 12.07 13.07
N TYR A 222 -10.33 12.57 13.03
CA TYR A 222 -11.53 11.81 13.38
C TYR A 222 -12.74 12.32 12.58
N VAL A 223 -13.76 11.47 12.45
CA VAL A 223 -15.00 11.75 11.71
C VAL A 223 -16.12 12.10 12.68
N VAL A 224 -16.71 13.28 12.49
CA VAL A 224 -17.87 13.76 13.25
C VAL A 224 -19.12 13.63 12.40
N ALA A 225 -20.15 12.99 12.94
CA ALA A 225 -21.49 12.92 12.37
C ALA A 225 -22.47 13.79 13.14
N ASP A 226 -23.25 14.62 12.43
CA ASP A 226 -24.51 15.15 12.94
C ASP A 226 -25.60 14.10 12.71
N ILE A 227 -26.09 13.50 13.80
CA ILE A 227 -27.18 12.52 13.78
C ILE A 227 -28.50 13.32 13.94
N PRO A 228 -29.31 13.42 12.87
CA PRO A 228 -30.57 14.16 12.94
C PRO A 228 -31.61 13.28 13.62
N GLY A 229 -32.04 13.63 14.84
CA GLY A 229 -33.10 12.93 15.58
C GLY A 229 -32.73 11.49 15.95
N LEU A 230 -32.54 11.22 17.25
CA LEU A 230 -32.69 9.85 17.77
C LEU A 230 -34.19 9.53 17.86
#